data_AF-A0A929GWG6-F1
#
_entry.id   AF-A0A929GWG6-F1
#
_cell.length_a   1.000
_cell.length_b   1.000
_cell.length_c   1.000
_cell.angle_alpha   90.00
_cell.angle_beta   90.00
_cell.angle_gamma   90.00
#
_symmetry.space_group_name_H-M   'P 1'
#
loop_
_entity.id
_entity.type
_entity.pdbx_description
1 polymer ?
#
loop_
_entity_poly.entity_id
_entity_poly.type
_entity_poly.pdbx_seq_one_letter_code
_entity_poly.pdbx_strand_id
1 'polypeptide(L)'
;MRQSAEKFGIAFIACLLAILLSTTALAENEMTPGQIPPGKGLSGHALSKFIARSNSAEKLPDITNKNLRDKILARTARELLGDKGDAPESGAFFTNAADAEGPWFQGWYTRITDASGASIAVVGATQYLPGTTISDDFYLPGYLAVIICDHGLTKVYEAFPEKTAFWSNRASVLEDPESPYWEKFFWHSKENGFITNEYIYVSIPGGIDVDASLGPRLPYNSTIPWLGPEGLVEFLPFVPLHWFVYSLGSDATYTYTLLDEGGDTVSGSGFAHQESNWGVIFPPAWVWAEGINSDNSRQFSLSGGELMLGDTSLTTWFVAYHSPLIKWQFRPTLPGTEYIT
;
A
#
# COMPACT_ATOMS: atom_id res chain seq x y z
N MET A 1 24.33 8.30 -33.59
CA MET A 1 23.81 6.95 -33.26
C MET A 1 23.06 6.88 -31.93
N ARG A 2 23.43 7.58 -30.84
CA ARG A 2 22.63 7.61 -29.59
C ARG A 2 21.23 8.23 -29.73
N GLN A 3 21.12 9.34 -30.46
CA GLN A 3 19.86 10.08 -30.65
C GLN A 3 18.77 9.33 -31.44
N SER A 4 19.13 8.28 -32.21
CA SER A 4 18.15 7.44 -32.92
C SER A 4 17.65 6.27 -32.08
N ALA A 5 18.39 5.84 -31.04
CA ALA A 5 17.96 4.79 -30.12
C ALA A 5 16.91 5.32 -29.12
N GLU A 6 17.08 6.55 -28.63
CA GLU A 6 16.12 7.22 -27.72
C GLU A 6 14.75 7.47 -28.37
N LYS A 7 14.74 7.94 -29.61
CA LYS A 7 13.49 8.12 -30.38
C LYS A 7 12.80 6.79 -30.69
N PHE A 8 13.57 5.71 -30.81
CA PHE A 8 13.02 4.37 -31.02
C PHE A 8 12.37 3.83 -29.74
N GLY A 9 12.94 4.08 -28.56
CA GLY A 9 12.37 3.68 -27.27
C GLY A 9 11.02 4.36 -26.97
N ILE A 10 10.93 5.69 -27.16
CA ILE A 10 9.68 6.45 -26.92
C ILE A 10 8.60 6.03 -27.93
N ALA A 11 8.96 5.88 -29.20
CA ALA A 11 8.02 5.41 -30.23
C ALA A 11 7.58 3.96 -29.98
N PHE A 12 8.47 3.09 -29.48
CA PHE A 12 8.15 1.71 -29.17
C PHE A 12 7.23 1.58 -27.96
N ILE A 13 7.45 2.36 -26.89
CA ILE A 13 6.56 2.42 -25.71
C ILE A 13 5.18 2.97 -26.10
N ALA A 14 5.13 4.04 -26.89
CA ALA A 14 3.87 4.58 -27.42
C ALA A 14 3.15 3.56 -28.33
N CYS A 15 3.89 2.79 -29.13
CA CYS A 15 3.33 1.76 -30.01
C CYS A 15 2.85 0.53 -29.22
N LEU A 16 3.55 0.11 -28.16
CA LEU A 16 3.12 -0.97 -27.27
C LEU A 16 1.86 -0.60 -26.50
N LEU A 17 1.78 0.64 -25.98
CA LEU A 17 0.57 1.17 -25.37
C LEU A 17 -0.58 1.24 -26.38
N ALA A 18 -0.34 1.69 -27.61
CA ALA A 18 -1.36 1.70 -28.66
C ALA A 18 -1.84 0.29 -29.07
N ILE A 19 -0.95 -0.71 -29.13
CA ILE A 19 -1.31 -2.10 -29.44
C ILE A 19 -2.14 -2.70 -28.30
N LEU A 20 -1.75 -2.49 -27.03
CA LEU A 20 -2.50 -2.95 -25.87
C LEU A 20 -3.89 -2.29 -25.74
N LEU A 21 -4.02 -1.03 -26.17
CA LEU A 21 -5.30 -0.30 -26.19
C LEU A 21 -6.21 -0.71 -27.38
N SER A 22 -5.65 -1.20 -28.48
CA SER A 22 -6.41 -1.57 -29.68
C SER A 22 -7.08 -2.95 -29.61
N THR A 23 -6.56 -3.88 -28.79
CA THR A 23 -7.09 -5.24 -28.66
C THR A 23 -8.29 -5.34 -27.70
N THR A 24 -8.52 -4.33 -26.87
CA THR A 24 -9.70 -4.25 -25.98
C THR A 24 -10.94 -3.64 -26.64
N ALA A 25 -10.84 -3.14 -27.87
CA ALA A 25 -11.94 -2.47 -28.59
C ALA A 25 -12.93 -3.42 -29.29
N LEU A 26 -12.82 -4.74 -29.11
CA LEU A 26 -13.71 -5.74 -29.73
C LEU A 26 -14.58 -6.47 -28.70
N ALA A 27 -15.33 -5.74 -27.87
CA ALA A 27 -16.51 -6.28 -27.18
C ALA A 27 -17.38 -5.17 -26.57
N GLU A 28 -17.87 -4.20 -27.35
CA GLU A 28 -18.97 -3.35 -26.88
C GLU A 28 -20.11 -3.35 -27.89
N ASN A 29 -21.17 -4.09 -27.53
CA ASN A 29 -22.49 -3.94 -28.13
C ASN A 29 -23.01 -2.53 -27.79
N GLU A 30 -23.38 -1.79 -28.82
CA GLU A 30 -24.03 -0.48 -28.74
C GLU A 30 -25.26 -0.53 -27.82
N MET A 31 -25.25 0.24 -26.72
CA MET A 31 -26.46 0.62 -26.01
C MET A 31 -26.73 2.11 -26.27
N THR A 32 -27.85 2.36 -26.96
CA THR A 32 -28.37 3.70 -27.24
C THR A 32 -28.84 4.38 -25.94
N PRO A 33 -28.51 5.66 -25.69
CA PRO A 33 -28.95 6.36 -24.50
C PRO A 33 -30.45 6.66 -24.51
N GLY A 34 -31.14 6.27 -23.43
CA GLY A 34 -32.47 6.78 -23.11
C GLY A 34 -33.61 5.79 -23.27
N GLN A 35 -33.67 4.78 -22.40
CA GLN A 35 -34.89 4.20 -21.83
C GLN A 35 -34.50 3.10 -20.82
N ILE A 36 -34.50 3.43 -19.52
CA ILE A 36 -34.31 2.44 -18.45
C ILE A 36 -35.69 1.79 -18.19
N PRO A 37 -35.86 0.47 -18.38
CA PRO A 37 -37.07 -0.21 -17.93
C PRO A 37 -37.12 -0.18 -16.40
N PRO A 38 -38.32 -0.10 -15.77
CA PRO A 38 -38.43 -0.15 -14.33
C PRO A 38 -37.88 -1.49 -13.82
N GLY A 39 -36.73 -1.42 -13.13
CA GLY A 39 -36.09 -2.59 -12.54
C GLY A 39 -37.02 -3.24 -11.52
N LYS A 40 -37.27 -4.53 -11.69
CA LYS A 40 -37.97 -5.35 -10.69
C LYS A 40 -37.23 -5.22 -9.37
N GLY A 41 -37.90 -4.61 -8.39
CA GLY A 41 -37.36 -4.40 -7.06
C GLY A 41 -36.86 -5.70 -6.44
N LEU A 42 -35.64 -5.66 -5.91
CA LEU A 42 -35.15 -6.66 -4.97
C LEU A 42 -36.14 -6.74 -3.81
N SER A 43 -36.61 -7.95 -3.52
CA SER A 43 -37.53 -8.20 -2.41
C SER A 43 -36.92 -7.72 -1.10
N GLY A 44 -37.73 -7.06 -0.26
CA GLY A 44 -37.33 -6.41 0.99
C GLY A 44 -36.73 -7.33 2.06
N HIS A 45 -36.48 -8.61 1.74
CA HIS A 45 -35.84 -9.59 2.62
C HIS A 45 -34.31 -9.69 2.43
N ALA A 46 -33.80 -9.33 1.24
CA ALA A 46 -32.35 -9.30 1.00
C ALA A 46 -31.70 -8.01 1.54
N LEU A 47 -32.40 -6.87 1.39
CA LEU A 47 -31.93 -5.57 1.86
C LEU A 47 -31.94 -5.47 3.40
N SER A 48 -32.91 -6.11 4.07
CA SER A 48 -32.98 -6.13 5.53
C SER A 48 -31.88 -7.00 6.16
N LYS A 49 -31.45 -8.10 5.51
CA LYS A 49 -30.30 -8.90 5.96
C LYS A 49 -28.95 -8.18 5.77
N PHE A 50 -28.83 -7.32 4.76
CA PHE A 50 -27.63 -6.51 4.55
C PHE A 50 -27.53 -5.38 5.58
N ILE A 51 -28.62 -4.66 5.83
CA ILE A 51 -28.69 -3.58 6.85
C ILE A 51 -28.60 -4.14 8.28
N ALA A 52 -29.11 -5.35 8.54
CA ALA A 52 -28.98 -5.98 9.85
C ALA A 52 -27.54 -6.45 10.16
N ARG A 53 -26.72 -6.72 9.15
CA ARG A 53 -25.28 -7.05 9.34
C ARG A 53 -24.38 -5.81 9.46
N SER A 54 -24.78 -4.67 8.90
CA SER A 54 -24.01 -3.42 9.04
C SER A 54 -24.25 -2.68 10.36
N ASN A 55 -25.28 -3.07 11.12
CA ASN A 55 -25.62 -2.46 12.42
C ASN A 55 -25.31 -3.34 13.63
N SER A 56 -24.79 -4.56 13.42
CA SER A 56 -24.14 -5.30 14.49
C SER A 56 -22.71 -4.80 14.62
N ALA A 57 -22.52 -3.76 15.43
CA ALA A 57 -21.25 -3.51 16.10
C ALA A 57 -20.97 -4.74 17.00
N GLU A 58 -20.49 -5.83 16.41
CA GLU A 58 -19.70 -6.79 17.16
C GLU A 58 -18.57 -5.97 17.76
N LYS A 59 -18.56 -5.86 19.09
CA LYS A 59 -17.44 -5.27 19.81
C LYS A 59 -16.18 -5.91 19.26
N LEU A 60 -15.39 -5.13 18.52
CA LEU A 60 -14.00 -5.48 18.24
C LEU A 60 -13.41 -5.94 19.57
N PRO A 61 -12.84 -7.16 19.65
CA PRO A 61 -12.30 -7.66 20.90
C PRO A 61 -11.33 -6.63 21.47
N ASP A 62 -11.25 -6.51 22.79
CA ASP A 62 -10.29 -5.65 23.46
C ASP A 62 -8.86 -6.12 23.05
N ILE A 63 -8.23 -5.41 22.11
CA ILE A 63 -6.96 -5.83 21.47
C ILE A 63 -5.72 -5.48 22.32
N THR A 64 -5.90 -5.12 23.60
CA THR A 64 -4.79 -5.11 24.57
C THR A 64 -4.24 -6.51 24.89
N ASN A 65 -4.72 -7.55 24.20
CA ASN A 65 -4.36 -8.93 24.43
C ASN A 65 -2.94 -9.22 23.90
N LYS A 66 -1.94 -9.06 24.77
CA LYS A 66 -0.57 -9.58 24.64
C LYS A 66 -0.50 -10.95 23.93
N ASN A 67 -1.49 -11.82 24.13
CA ASN A 67 -1.59 -13.13 23.50
C ASN A 67 -1.80 -13.07 21.97
N LEU A 68 -2.53 -12.08 21.44
CA LEU A 68 -2.65 -11.87 19.99
C LEU A 68 -1.33 -11.36 19.40
N ARG A 69 -0.70 -10.37 20.05
CA ARG A 69 0.64 -9.90 19.67
C ARG A 69 1.66 -11.03 19.67
N ASP A 70 1.71 -11.83 20.73
CA ASP A 70 2.60 -12.98 20.84
C ASP A 70 2.27 -14.05 19.77
N LYS A 71 1.00 -14.24 19.43
CA LYS A 71 0.58 -15.14 18.34
C LYS A 71 0.96 -14.62 16.96
N ILE A 72 0.83 -13.32 16.71
CA ILE A 72 1.26 -12.67 15.47
C ILE A 72 2.77 -12.78 15.39
N LEU A 73 3.52 -12.35 16.41
CA LEU A 73 4.97 -12.51 16.48
C LEU A 73 5.40 -13.97 16.31
N ALA A 74 4.73 -14.94 16.93
CA ALA A 74 5.05 -16.35 16.78
C ALA A 74 4.66 -16.90 15.39
N ARG A 75 3.55 -16.45 14.81
CA ARG A 75 3.14 -16.78 13.43
C ARG A 75 4.12 -16.18 12.45
N THR A 76 4.44 -14.91 12.58
CA THR A 76 5.42 -14.19 11.78
C THR A 76 6.79 -14.80 11.93
N ALA A 77 7.24 -15.14 13.16
CA ALA A 77 8.48 -15.89 13.37
C ALA A 77 8.44 -17.25 12.67
N ARG A 78 7.33 -18.00 12.72
CA ARG A 78 7.18 -19.26 11.95
C ARG A 78 7.14 -19.03 10.44
N GLU A 79 6.53 -17.94 9.97
CA GLU A 79 6.46 -17.61 8.55
C GLU A 79 7.81 -17.13 8.01
N LEU A 80 8.60 -16.40 8.83
CA LEU A 80 9.95 -15.94 8.54
C LEU A 80 11.00 -17.06 8.66
N LEU A 81 10.84 -17.93 9.66
CA LEU A 81 11.79 -18.99 9.98
C LEU A 81 11.41 -20.35 9.37
N GLY A 82 10.27 -20.45 8.67
CA GLY A 82 9.74 -21.72 8.18
C GLY A 82 9.06 -22.55 9.28
N ASP A 83 8.21 -23.51 8.87
CA ASP A 83 7.39 -24.36 9.76
C ASP A 83 8.20 -25.44 10.52
N LYS A 84 9.52 -25.35 10.46
CA LYS A 84 10.48 -26.08 11.28
C LYS A 84 11.41 -25.02 11.85
N GLY A 85 11.82 -25.10 13.10
CA GLY A 85 12.76 -24.15 13.73
C GLY A 85 14.15 -24.08 13.10
N ASP A 86 14.30 -24.53 11.87
CA ASP A 86 15.42 -24.29 10.98
C ASP A 86 15.05 -23.05 10.18
N ALA A 87 15.64 -21.89 10.52
CA ALA A 87 15.59 -20.71 9.65
C ALA A 87 15.74 -21.18 8.20
N PRO A 88 14.91 -20.71 7.25
CA PRO A 88 14.92 -21.21 5.88
C PRO A 88 16.38 -21.30 5.44
N GLU A 89 16.84 -22.50 5.06
CA GLU A 89 18.24 -22.75 4.73
C GLU A 89 18.73 -21.57 3.88
N SER A 90 19.59 -20.75 4.48
CA SER A 90 19.92 -19.39 4.02
C SER A 90 20.52 -19.35 2.61
N GLY A 91 20.78 -20.52 2.03
CA GLY A 91 21.34 -20.69 0.69
C GLY A 91 20.35 -21.04 -0.42
N ALA A 92 19.08 -21.37 -0.17
CA ALA A 92 18.20 -21.89 -1.25
C ALA A 92 17.31 -20.83 -1.93
N PHE A 93 17.01 -19.71 -1.26
CA PHE A 93 16.10 -18.68 -1.79
C PHE A 93 16.79 -17.42 -2.33
N PHE A 94 18.10 -17.23 -2.08
CA PHE A 94 18.74 -15.92 -2.24
C PHE A 94 20.03 -15.91 -3.08
N THR A 95 20.32 -16.98 -3.84
CA THR A 95 21.54 -17.05 -4.65
C THR A 95 21.60 -16.03 -5.79
N ASN A 96 20.52 -15.31 -6.08
CA ASN A 96 20.49 -14.26 -7.11
C ASN A 96 20.60 -12.83 -6.55
N ALA A 97 20.50 -12.64 -5.23
CA ALA A 97 20.55 -11.32 -4.61
C ALA A 97 21.94 -10.64 -4.69
N ALA A 98 23.00 -11.43 -4.94
CA ALA A 98 24.37 -10.92 -5.06
C ALA A 98 24.62 -10.07 -6.32
N ASP A 99 23.73 -10.16 -7.32
CA ASP A 99 23.88 -9.48 -8.62
C ASP A 99 22.92 -8.29 -8.81
N ALA A 100 22.05 -7.98 -7.83
CA ALA A 100 21.16 -6.84 -7.90
C ALA A 100 21.97 -5.53 -7.73
N GLU A 101 22.21 -4.80 -8.82
CA GLU A 101 22.74 -3.44 -8.75
C GLU A 101 21.62 -2.51 -8.25
N GLY A 102 21.64 -2.17 -6.96
CA GLY A 102 20.77 -1.12 -6.40
C GLY A 102 20.95 0.23 -7.15
N PRO A 103 20.13 1.24 -6.89
CA PRO A 103 19.26 1.39 -5.73
C PRO A 103 17.93 0.65 -5.87
N TRP A 104 17.39 0.17 -4.74
CA TRP A 104 16.01 -0.29 -4.64
C TRP A 104 15.43 0.08 -3.28
N PHE A 105 14.12 0.32 -3.20
CA PHE A 105 13.42 0.46 -1.93
C PHE A 105 12.07 -0.22 -1.97
N GLN A 106 11.56 -0.53 -0.78
CA GLN A 106 10.16 -0.88 -0.60
C GLN A 106 9.64 -0.29 0.72
N GLY A 107 8.49 0.35 0.64
CA GLY A 107 7.81 1.00 1.74
C GLY A 107 6.39 0.51 1.91
N TRP A 108 5.90 0.60 3.14
CA TRP A 108 4.51 0.40 3.51
C TRP A 108 4.03 1.58 4.31
N TYR A 109 2.87 2.07 3.92
CA TYR A 109 2.18 3.19 4.55
C TYR A 109 0.84 2.71 5.07
N THR A 110 0.51 3.08 6.30
CA THR A 110 -0.83 2.90 6.85
C THR A 110 -1.27 4.19 7.51
N ARG A 111 -2.42 4.73 7.11
CA ARG A 111 -3.05 5.87 7.80
C ARG A 111 -4.41 5.49 8.30
N ILE A 112 -4.60 5.68 9.61
CA ILE A 112 -5.87 5.49 10.30
C ILE A 112 -6.47 6.87 10.52
N THR A 113 -7.64 7.11 9.95
CA THR A 113 -8.41 8.35 10.16
C THR A 113 -9.67 8.03 10.95
N ASP A 114 -9.91 8.76 12.04
CA ASP A 114 -11.10 8.58 12.88
C ASP A 114 -12.21 9.60 12.58
N ALA A 115 -13.36 9.41 13.22
CA ALA A 115 -14.54 10.23 12.99
C ALA A 115 -14.41 11.69 13.47
N SER A 116 -13.42 12.00 14.31
CA SER A 116 -13.13 13.38 14.74
C SER A 116 -12.34 14.16 13.68
N GLY A 117 -11.75 13.45 12.70
CA GLY A 117 -10.82 14.01 11.72
C GLY A 117 -9.36 13.94 12.17
N ALA A 118 -9.09 13.44 13.38
CA ALA A 118 -7.74 13.07 13.78
C ALA A 118 -7.27 11.85 12.97
N SER A 119 -5.96 11.76 12.75
CA SER A 119 -5.36 10.63 12.07
C SER A 119 -3.97 10.32 12.58
N ILE A 120 -3.61 9.04 12.59
CA ILE A 120 -2.25 8.54 12.78
C ILE A 120 -1.81 7.82 11.50
N ALA A 121 -0.62 8.12 11.01
CA ALA A 121 0.01 7.38 9.93
C ALA A 121 1.33 6.77 10.38
N VAL A 122 1.61 5.56 9.92
CA VAL A 122 2.86 4.85 10.17
C VAL A 122 3.45 4.42 8.84
N VAL A 123 4.73 4.75 8.65
CA VAL A 123 5.52 4.40 7.46
C VAL A 123 6.66 3.50 7.89
N GLY A 124 6.77 2.32 7.30
CA GLY A 124 7.95 1.48 7.42
C GLY A 124 8.53 1.19 6.06
N ALA A 125 9.81 1.48 5.87
CA ALA A 125 10.50 1.23 4.61
C ALA A 125 11.86 0.61 4.84
N THR A 126 12.32 -0.10 3.82
CA THR A 126 13.64 -0.72 3.75
C THR A 126 14.26 -0.35 2.40
N GLN A 127 15.55 -0.03 2.40
CA GLN A 127 16.26 0.42 1.21
C GLN A 127 17.54 -0.38 0.98
N TYR A 128 17.77 -0.74 -0.26
CA TYR A 128 19.01 -1.30 -0.76
C TYR A 128 19.78 -0.23 -1.52
N LEU A 129 20.90 0.24 -0.96
CA LEU A 129 21.70 1.29 -1.56
C LEU A 129 22.81 0.70 -2.45
N PRO A 130 23.22 1.38 -3.53
CA PRO A 130 24.35 0.96 -4.37
C PRO A 130 25.60 0.71 -3.53
N GLY A 131 26.26 -0.44 -3.74
CA GLY A 131 27.47 -0.82 -3.03
C GLY A 131 27.25 -1.36 -1.60
N THR A 132 25.99 -1.50 -1.16
CA THR A 132 25.69 -2.15 0.13
C THR A 132 26.03 -3.64 0.03
N THR A 133 26.97 -4.07 0.87
CA THR A 133 27.21 -5.51 1.06
C THR A 133 26.09 -6.04 1.93
N ILE A 134 25.28 -6.96 1.39
CA ILE A 134 24.25 -7.65 2.17
C ILE A 134 25.01 -8.52 3.19
N SER A 135 24.87 -8.20 4.47
CA SER A 135 25.41 -9.01 5.55
C SER A 135 24.68 -10.36 5.63
N ASP A 136 25.31 -11.36 6.25
CA ASP A 136 24.75 -12.71 6.42
C ASP A 136 23.38 -12.74 7.13
N ASP A 137 23.00 -11.65 7.81
CA ASP A 137 21.71 -11.51 8.51
C ASP A 137 20.61 -10.85 7.65
N PHE A 138 20.88 -10.49 6.39
CA PHE A 138 19.91 -9.96 5.40
C PHE A 138 19.17 -8.69 5.82
N TYR A 139 19.66 -7.99 6.83
CA TYR A 139 19.12 -6.71 7.24
C TYR A 139 19.66 -5.58 6.38
N LEU A 140 18.80 -4.61 6.12
CA LEU A 140 19.10 -3.42 5.33
C LEU A 140 18.75 -2.16 6.14
N PRO A 141 19.42 -1.03 5.88
CA PRO A 141 18.98 0.24 6.41
C PRO A 141 17.52 0.51 6.04
N GLY A 142 16.79 1.14 6.94
CA GLY A 142 15.40 1.48 6.69
C GLY A 142 15.00 2.83 7.24
N TYR A 143 13.71 3.08 7.15
CA TYR A 143 13.08 4.31 7.59
C TYR A 143 11.78 3.95 8.31
N LEU A 144 11.54 4.62 9.42
CA LEU A 144 10.30 4.54 10.17
C LEU A 144 9.81 5.97 10.43
N ALA A 145 8.55 6.23 10.14
CA ALA A 145 7.90 7.46 10.57
C ALA A 145 6.55 7.19 11.19
N VAL A 146 6.22 7.99 12.21
CA VAL A 146 4.88 8.10 12.78
C VAL A 146 4.44 9.54 12.67
N ILE A 147 3.31 9.76 12.00
CA ILE A 147 2.73 11.08 11.73
C ILE A 147 1.41 11.15 12.48
N ILE A 148 1.26 12.11 13.38
CA ILE A 148 -0.01 12.40 14.05
C ILE A 148 -0.55 13.71 13.50
N CYS A 149 -1.80 13.69 13.08
CA CYS A 149 -2.55 14.88 12.72
C CYS A 149 -3.76 14.98 13.66
N ASP A 150 -3.83 16.04 14.44
CA ASP A 150 -4.96 16.30 15.34
C ASP A 150 -5.28 17.79 15.39
N HIS A 151 -6.55 18.16 15.21
CA HIS A 151 -7.03 19.56 15.20
C HIS A 151 -6.19 20.55 14.35
N GLY A 152 -5.66 20.08 13.21
CA GLY A 152 -4.84 20.90 12.30
C GLY A 152 -3.37 21.06 12.70
N LEU A 153 -2.94 20.39 13.78
CA LEU A 153 -1.53 20.24 14.13
C LEU A 153 -1.00 18.92 13.59
N THR A 154 0.18 18.97 12.96
CA THR A 154 0.88 17.78 12.48
C THR A 154 2.19 17.63 13.24
N LYS A 155 2.41 16.45 13.83
CA LYS A 155 3.68 16.04 14.44
C LYS A 155 4.22 14.83 13.70
N VAL A 156 5.53 14.79 13.54
CA VAL A 156 6.23 13.71 12.85
C VAL A 156 7.36 13.23 13.75
N TYR A 157 7.39 11.92 14.00
CA TYR A 157 8.46 11.21 14.67
C TYR A 157 9.15 10.32 13.65
N GLU A 158 10.47 10.42 13.53
CA GLU A 158 11.25 9.67 12.54
C GLU A 158 12.35 8.87 13.21
N ALA A 159 12.66 7.71 12.64
CA ALA A 159 13.81 6.91 12.96
C ALA A 159 14.40 6.30 11.68
N PHE A 160 15.71 6.04 11.70
CA PHE A 160 16.46 5.45 10.58
C PHE A 160 17.14 4.17 11.06
N PRO A 161 16.40 3.06 11.24
CA PRO A 161 16.97 1.87 11.83
C PRO A 161 18.04 1.27 10.89
N GLU A 162 19.20 0.92 11.44
CA GLU A 162 20.29 0.31 10.66
C GLU A 162 19.93 -1.09 10.15
N LYS A 163 19.03 -1.77 10.87
CA LYS A 163 18.64 -3.15 10.60
C LYS A 163 17.14 -3.30 10.50
N THR A 164 16.64 -3.13 9.29
CA THR A 164 15.27 -3.43 8.91
C THR A 164 15.22 -4.60 7.94
N ALA A 165 14.08 -5.25 7.90
CA ALA A 165 13.79 -6.20 6.87
C ALA A 165 12.31 -6.11 6.50
N PHE A 166 12.04 -6.34 5.23
CA PHE A 166 10.72 -6.17 4.63
C PHE A 166 10.45 -7.36 3.71
N TRP A 167 9.21 -7.85 3.77
CA TRP A 167 8.75 -9.00 3.02
C TRP A 167 7.33 -8.75 2.50
N SER A 168 7.12 -9.04 1.22
CA SER A 168 5.79 -9.10 0.61
C SER A 168 5.64 -10.37 -0.22
N ASN A 169 4.57 -11.14 0.02
CA ASN A 169 4.19 -12.34 -0.74
C ASN A 169 5.32 -13.34 -1.06
N ARG A 170 6.30 -13.46 -0.15
CA ARG A 170 7.49 -14.34 -0.18
C ARG A 170 8.73 -13.82 -0.90
N ALA A 171 8.73 -12.62 -1.48
CA ALA A 171 9.93 -11.97 -1.99
C ALA A 171 10.50 -10.97 -0.96
N SER A 172 11.83 -10.91 -0.90
CA SER A 172 12.56 -9.84 -0.19
C SER A 172 12.47 -8.55 -0.99
N VAL A 173 12.76 -7.42 -0.36
CA VAL A 173 12.86 -6.08 -0.97
C VAL A 173 13.72 -6.06 -2.23
N LEU A 174 14.56 -7.04 -2.52
CA LEU A 174 15.53 -6.97 -3.62
C LEU A 174 14.93 -7.22 -5.00
N GLU A 175 13.66 -7.59 -5.09
CA GLU A 175 13.02 -7.99 -6.34
C GLU A 175 11.59 -7.44 -6.43
N ASP A 176 11.07 -7.33 -7.67
CA ASP A 176 9.64 -7.16 -7.87
C ASP A 176 8.89 -8.33 -7.20
N PRO A 177 7.78 -8.07 -6.50
CA PRO A 177 7.03 -9.13 -5.87
C PRO A 177 6.54 -10.14 -6.91
N GLU A 178 7.02 -11.39 -6.82
CA GLU A 178 6.73 -12.47 -7.78
C GLU A 178 5.23 -12.83 -7.88
N SER A 179 4.43 -12.42 -6.91
CA SER A 179 3.02 -12.77 -6.80
C SER A 179 2.14 -11.53 -6.99
N PRO A 180 1.13 -11.59 -7.90
CA PRO A 180 0.11 -10.55 -7.93
C PRO A 180 -0.67 -10.53 -6.61
N TYR A 181 -0.78 -11.66 -5.90
CA TYR A 181 -1.56 -11.74 -4.68
C TYR A 181 -0.87 -11.09 -3.50
N TRP A 182 -1.14 -9.81 -3.27
CA TRP A 182 -0.88 -9.06 -2.03
C TRP A 182 -1.70 -9.60 -0.87
N GLU A 183 -1.23 -10.71 -0.29
CA GLU A 183 -1.89 -11.39 0.82
C GLU A 183 -1.14 -11.19 2.14
N LYS A 184 0.19 -10.98 2.09
CA LYS A 184 1.01 -10.87 3.29
C LYS A 184 2.06 -9.79 3.12
N PHE A 185 2.04 -8.84 4.04
CA PHE A 185 3.05 -7.80 4.18
C PHE A 185 3.65 -7.88 5.59
N PHE A 186 4.96 -7.71 5.67
CA PHE A 186 5.66 -7.58 6.93
C PHE A 186 6.89 -6.67 6.80
N TRP A 187 6.98 -5.68 7.67
CA TRP A 187 8.20 -4.90 7.92
C TRP A 187 8.59 -5.07 9.38
N HIS A 188 9.90 -5.12 9.64
CA HIS A 188 10.42 -5.24 10.99
C HIS A 188 11.75 -4.52 11.17
N SER A 189 11.88 -3.86 12.31
CA SER A 189 13.12 -3.37 12.89
C SER A 189 13.31 -4.03 14.24
N LYS A 190 14.52 -4.54 14.50
CA LYS A 190 14.87 -5.11 15.81
C LYS A 190 14.65 -4.12 16.96
N GLU A 191 14.85 -2.84 16.69
CA GLU A 191 14.84 -1.77 17.70
C GLU A 191 13.50 -1.04 17.77
N ASN A 192 12.74 -1.04 16.66
CA ASN A 192 11.55 -0.21 16.53
C ASN A 192 10.25 -0.98 16.33
N GLY A 193 10.28 -2.31 16.33
CA GLY A 193 9.07 -3.13 16.23
C GLY A 193 8.73 -3.56 14.82
N PHE A 194 7.45 -3.67 14.49
CA PHE A 194 6.99 -4.29 13.25
C PHE A 194 5.65 -3.75 12.75
N ILE A 195 5.41 -3.97 11.46
CA ILE A 195 4.20 -3.58 10.75
C ILE A 195 3.78 -4.77 9.88
N THR A 196 2.49 -5.13 9.91
CA THR A 196 1.87 -6.09 9.00
C THR A 196 0.63 -5.49 8.37
N ASN A 197 -0.03 -6.25 7.49
CA ASN A 197 -1.34 -5.87 6.97
C ASN A 197 -2.46 -5.90 8.03
N GLU A 198 -2.24 -6.57 9.18
CA GLU A 198 -3.24 -6.79 10.24
C GLU A 198 -2.92 -6.03 11.54
N TYR A 199 -1.66 -5.59 11.73
CA TYR A 199 -1.20 -5.08 13.01
C TYR A 199 0.01 -4.17 12.88
N ILE A 200 0.09 -3.18 13.76
CA ILE A 200 1.23 -2.26 13.87
C ILE A 200 1.65 -2.26 15.32
N TYR A 201 2.94 -2.47 15.56
CA TYR A 201 3.53 -2.23 16.86
C TYR A 201 4.90 -1.62 16.66
N VAL A 202 4.99 -0.30 16.83
CA VAL A 202 6.24 0.43 16.62
C VAL A 202 6.58 1.35 17.78
N SER A 203 7.87 1.56 18.00
CA SER A 203 8.40 2.46 19.04
C SER A 203 9.57 3.26 18.49
N ILE A 204 9.52 4.57 18.70
CA ILE A 204 10.64 5.49 18.48
C ILE A 204 11.09 5.96 19.87
N PRO A 205 12.26 5.48 20.36
CA PRO A 205 12.70 5.73 21.72
C PRO A 205 12.70 7.20 22.10
N GLY A 206 12.02 7.52 23.21
CA GLY A 206 11.89 8.89 23.71
C GLY A 206 10.94 9.79 22.91
N GLY A 207 10.33 9.29 21.84
CA GLY A 207 9.34 10.00 21.02
C GLY A 207 7.95 9.42 21.19
N ILE A 208 7.70 8.24 20.64
CA ILE A 208 6.34 7.69 20.53
C ILE A 208 6.31 6.16 20.53
N ASP A 209 5.28 5.60 21.17
CA ASP A 209 4.86 4.21 21.01
C ASP A 209 3.52 4.15 20.28
N VAL A 210 3.36 3.18 19.36
CA VAL A 210 2.12 2.93 18.61
C VAL A 210 1.78 1.46 18.63
N ASP A 211 0.50 1.18 18.88
CA ASP A 211 -0.14 -0.13 18.75
C ASP A 211 -1.42 0.04 17.93
N ALA A 212 -1.58 -0.71 16.84
CA ALA A 212 -2.81 -0.67 16.06
C ALA A 212 -3.20 -2.04 15.53
N SER A 213 -4.49 -2.29 15.48
CA SER A 213 -5.07 -3.51 14.91
C SER A 213 -5.98 -3.16 13.75
N LEU A 214 -5.78 -3.87 12.65
CA LEU A 214 -6.38 -3.60 11.36
C LEU A 214 -7.28 -4.77 10.98
N GLY A 215 -8.51 -4.42 10.59
CA GLY A 215 -9.54 -5.34 10.17
C GLY A 215 -9.33 -5.85 8.74
N PRO A 216 -10.33 -6.55 8.20
CA PRO A 216 -10.26 -7.10 6.85
C PRO A 216 -10.01 -6.01 5.79
N ARG A 217 -9.17 -6.37 4.83
CA ARG A 217 -8.84 -5.55 3.65
C ARG A 217 -10.10 -5.11 2.89
N LEU A 218 -10.19 -3.82 2.60
CA LEU A 218 -11.13 -3.25 1.63
C LEU A 218 -10.36 -2.90 0.33
N PRO A 219 -10.28 -3.81 -0.66
CA PRO A 219 -9.35 -3.67 -1.76
C PRO A 219 -9.66 -2.47 -2.66
N TYR A 220 -8.59 -1.86 -3.20
CA TYR A 220 -8.69 -0.83 -4.24
C TYR A 220 -9.55 -1.29 -5.42
N ASN A 221 -9.38 -2.51 -5.91
CA ASN A 221 -10.22 -3.06 -6.97
C ASN A 221 -11.02 -4.25 -6.44
N SER A 222 -12.35 -4.10 -6.34
CA SER A 222 -13.21 -5.16 -5.80
C SER A 222 -13.36 -6.38 -6.73
N THR A 223 -13.09 -6.23 -8.03
CA THR A 223 -13.22 -7.30 -9.03
C THR A 223 -11.94 -8.11 -9.12
N ILE A 224 -10.80 -7.42 -9.08
CA ILE A 224 -9.46 -8.01 -9.16
C ILE A 224 -8.64 -7.42 -8.00
N PRO A 225 -8.73 -7.98 -6.78
CA PRO A 225 -8.15 -7.38 -5.57
C PRO A 225 -6.65 -7.11 -5.61
N TRP A 226 -5.91 -7.86 -6.42
CA TRP A 226 -4.48 -7.64 -6.60
C TRP A 226 -4.12 -6.53 -7.58
N LEU A 227 -5.08 -6.03 -8.36
CA LEU A 227 -4.81 -5.03 -9.37
C LEU A 227 -4.85 -3.63 -8.74
N GLY A 228 -3.67 -3.02 -8.60
CA GLY A 228 -3.51 -1.69 -8.05
C GLY A 228 -3.95 -0.56 -9.00
N PRO A 229 -3.73 0.70 -8.58
CA PRO A 229 -4.00 1.88 -9.40
C PRO A 229 -3.33 1.84 -10.77
N GLU A 230 -2.11 1.30 -10.86
CA GLU A 230 -1.34 1.16 -12.12
C GLU A 230 -2.00 0.24 -13.14
N GLY A 231 -2.80 -0.72 -12.69
CA GLY A 231 -3.36 -1.73 -13.57
C GLY A 231 -2.28 -2.65 -14.10
N LEU A 232 -2.37 -3.00 -15.38
CA LEU A 232 -1.41 -3.93 -16.00
C LEU A 232 -0.03 -3.31 -16.24
N VAL A 233 0.13 -1.99 -16.06
CA VAL A 233 1.43 -1.33 -16.22
C VAL A 233 2.40 -1.67 -15.10
N GLU A 234 1.91 -2.11 -13.94
CA GLU A 234 2.72 -2.66 -12.85
C GLU A 234 3.64 -3.80 -13.32
N PHE A 235 3.25 -4.56 -14.34
CA PHE A 235 4.04 -5.70 -14.85
C PHE A 235 5.03 -5.34 -15.96
N LEU A 236 5.18 -4.06 -16.29
CA LEU A 236 6.12 -3.63 -17.32
C LEU A 236 7.49 -3.38 -16.70
N PRO A 237 8.54 -4.11 -17.13
CA PRO A 237 9.85 -4.14 -16.45
C PRO A 237 10.65 -2.83 -16.53
N PHE A 238 10.12 -1.81 -17.21
CA PHE A 238 10.75 -0.50 -17.35
C PHE A 238 10.08 0.58 -16.48
N VAL A 239 9.03 0.22 -15.74
CA VAL A 239 8.41 1.13 -14.78
C VAL A 239 9.28 1.12 -13.52
N PRO A 240 9.94 2.23 -13.17
CA PRO A 240 10.98 2.22 -12.14
C PRO A 240 10.43 2.47 -10.73
N LEU A 241 9.13 2.68 -10.61
CA LEU A 241 8.41 3.00 -9.39
C LEU A 241 7.00 2.44 -9.49
N HIS A 242 6.61 1.72 -8.46
CA HIS A 242 5.32 1.09 -8.34
C HIS A 242 4.54 1.62 -7.13
N TRP A 243 3.22 1.62 -7.26
CA TRP A 243 2.27 2.01 -6.24
C TRP A 243 1.09 1.04 -6.20
N PHE A 244 0.91 0.43 -5.03
CA PHE A 244 -0.17 -0.49 -4.77
C PHE A 244 -0.98 -0.05 -3.57
N VAL A 245 -2.29 0.10 -3.77
CA VAL A 245 -3.24 0.36 -2.67
C VAL A 245 -3.81 -0.98 -2.19
N TYR A 246 -3.32 -1.44 -1.03
CA TYR A 246 -3.80 -2.64 -0.39
C TYR A 246 -5.23 -2.43 0.11
N SER A 247 -5.47 -1.46 0.98
CA SER A 247 -6.80 -1.20 1.53
C SER A 247 -7.16 0.26 1.42
N LEU A 248 -8.41 0.55 1.05
CA LEU A 248 -8.97 1.91 1.04
C LEU A 248 -9.57 2.33 2.38
N GLY A 249 -9.72 1.41 3.34
CA GLY A 249 -10.42 1.67 4.59
C GLY A 249 -10.74 0.40 5.35
N SER A 250 -9.73 -0.35 5.80
CA SER A 250 -9.96 -1.44 6.75
C SER A 250 -10.44 -0.86 8.09
N ASP A 251 -11.38 -1.49 8.79
CA ASP A 251 -11.69 -1.08 10.17
C ASP A 251 -10.41 -1.09 11.01
N ALA A 252 -10.20 -0.11 11.88
CA ALA A 252 -8.97 -0.04 12.67
C ALA A 252 -9.22 0.48 14.08
N THR A 253 -8.42 -0.03 15.00
CA THR A 253 -8.27 0.52 16.36
C THR A 253 -6.81 0.84 16.58
N TYR A 254 -6.53 1.90 17.31
CA TYR A 254 -5.18 2.33 17.59
C TYR A 254 -5.04 2.87 19.00
N THR A 255 -3.82 2.78 19.50
CA THR A 255 -3.35 3.45 20.69
C THR A 255 -1.97 4.01 20.38
N TYR A 256 -1.69 5.24 20.81
CA TYR A 256 -0.33 5.76 20.80
C TYR A 256 -0.02 6.45 22.12
N THR A 257 1.26 6.48 22.50
CA THR A 257 1.74 7.15 23.71
C THR A 257 2.86 8.11 23.35
N LEU A 258 2.70 9.39 23.69
CA LEU A 258 3.71 10.43 23.44
C LEU A 258 4.73 10.44 24.58
N LEU A 259 5.88 9.81 24.36
CA LEU A 259 6.92 9.62 25.38
C LEU A 259 7.65 10.93 25.71
N ASP A 260 7.69 11.86 24.76
CA ASP A 260 8.24 13.21 24.93
C ASP A 260 7.28 14.18 25.63
N GLU A 261 5.99 13.85 25.73
CA GLU A 261 4.94 14.70 26.30
C GLU A 261 4.30 14.11 27.56
N GLY A 262 5.13 13.58 28.45
CA GLY A 262 4.67 13.08 29.75
C GLY A 262 4.08 11.67 29.73
N GLY A 263 4.06 11.01 28.56
CA GLY A 263 3.61 9.62 28.44
C GLY A 263 2.09 9.48 28.39
N ASP A 264 1.37 10.51 27.94
CA ASP A 264 -0.07 10.42 27.77
C ASP A 264 -0.42 9.46 26.63
N THR A 265 -1.33 8.53 26.93
CA THR A 265 -1.82 7.53 25.98
C THR A 265 -3.15 7.98 25.38
N VAL A 266 -3.21 8.03 24.05
CA VAL A 266 -4.41 8.30 23.27
C VAL A 266 -4.85 7.02 22.58
N SER A 267 -6.15 6.76 22.56
CA SER A 267 -6.75 5.61 21.86
C SER A 267 -7.92 6.04 21.01
N GLY A 268 -8.11 5.37 19.88
CA GLY A 268 -9.19 5.66 18.94
C GLY A 268 -9.54 4.49 18.04
N SER A 269 -10.55 4.72 17.20
CA SER A 269 -11.00 3.79 16.18
C SER A 269 -11.37 4.55 14.91
N GLY A 270 -11.07 4.00 13.76
CA GLY A 270 -11.26 4.64 12.47
C GLY A 270 -11.12 3.68 11.31
N PHE A 271 -10.77 4.21 10.15
CA PHE A 271 -10.54 3.42 8.95
C PHE A 271 -9.10 3.58 8.48
N ALA A 272 -8.46 2.47 8.15
CA ALA A 272 -7.09 2.38 7.70
C ALA A 272 -7.01 2.29 6.18
N HIS A 273 -6.42 3.31 5.57
CA HIS A 273 -5.86 3.19 4.23
C HIS A 273 -4.46 2.57 4.33
N GLN A 274 -4.16 1.65 3.42
CA GLN A 274 -2.91 0.90 3.40
C GLN A 274 -2.38 0.84 1.98
N GLU A 275 -1.11 1.18 1.79
CA GLU A 275 -0.46 1.14 0.49
C GLU A 275 1.02 0.76 0.59
N SER A 276 1.57 0.30 -0.53
CA SER A 276 2.98 0.01 -0.70
C SER A 276 3.53 0.74 -1.92
N ASN A 277 4.78 1.16 -1.81
CA ASN A 277 5.56 1.68 -2.91
C ASN A 277 6.88 0.91 -3.00
N TRP A 278 7.31 0.58 -4.21
CA TRP A 278 8.60 -0.06 -4.42
C TRP A 278 9.20 0.34 -5.76
N GLY A 279 10.50 0.13 -5.91
CA GLY A 279 11.19 0.34 -7.17
C GLY A 279 12.60 0.87 -6.97
N VAL A 280 13.18 1.37 -8.06
CA VAL A 280 14.57 1.83 -8.13
C VAL A 280 14.72 3.34 -7.97
N ILE A 281 13.63 4.10 -8.09
CA ILE A 281 13.64 5.56 -7.92
C ILE A 281 12.48 6.03 -7.05
N PHE A 282 12.70 7.09 -6.29
CA PHE A 282 11.63 7.86 -5.66
C PHE A 282 11.51 9.22 -6.36
N PRO A 283 10.29 9.72 -6.62
CA PRO A 283 10.10 10.99 -7.32
C PRO A 283 10.60 12.17 -6.46
N PRO A 284 11.18 13.21 -7.07
CA PRO A 284 11.68 14.38 -6.33
C PRO A 284 10.56 15.21 -5.69
N ALA A 285 9.35 15.14 -6.25
CA ALA A 285 8.15 15.74 -5.70
C ALA A 285 6.94 14.87 -6.04
N TRP A 286 6.08 14.66 -5.05
CA TRP A 286 4.88 13.85 -5.21
C TRP A 286 3.74 14.43 -4.37
N VAL A 287 2.55 14.41 -4.94
CA VAL A 287 1.31 14.77 -4.28
C VAL A 287 0.58 13.48 -3.96
N TRP A 288 0.16 13.37 -2.72
CA TRP A 288 -0.65 12.27 -2.24
C TRP A 288 -1.83 12.80 -1.45
N ALA A 289 -2.99 12.20 -1.64
CA ALA A 289 -4.17 12.49 -0.86
C ALA A 289 -5.08 11.26 -0.77
N GLU A 290 -5.74 11.12 0.36
CA GLU A 290 -6.79 10.15 0.57
C GLU A 290 -7.96 10.82 1.30
N GLY A 291 -9.10 10.17 1.27
CA GLY A 291 -10.17 10.50 2.18
C GLY A 291 -11.16 9.37 2.30
N ILE A 292 -11.65 9.19 3.52
CA ILE A 292 -12.63 8.17 3.88
C ILE A 292 -13.74 8.91 4.61
N ASN A 293 -14.98 8.70 4.21
CA ASN A 293 -16.10 9.30 4.93
C ASN A 293 -16.40 8.53 6.24
N SER A 294 -17.18 9.14 7.12
CA SER A 294 -17.41 8.64 8.50
C SER A 294 -18.02 7.25 8.61
N ASP A 295 -18.65 6.72 7.56
CA ASP A 295 -19.24 5.38 7.53
C ASP A 295 -18.50 4.42 6.58
N ASN A 296 -17.36 4.85 6.03
CA ASN A 296 -16.53 4.08 5.09
C ASN A 296 -17.32 3.55 3.89
N SER A 297 -18.37 4.26 3.46
CA SER A 297 -19.07 3.97 2.21
C SER A 297 -18.47 4.72 1.03
N ARG A 298 -17.68 5.77 1.28
CA ARG A 298 -17.05 6.61 0.26
C ARG A 298 -15.57 6.80 0.56
N GLN A 299 -14.75 6.51 -0.44
CA GLN A 299 -13.30 6.64 -0.35
C GLN A 299 -12.77 7.34 -1.59
N PHE A 300 -11.69 8.06 -1.44
CA PHE A 300 -10.85 8.44 -2.56
C PHE A 300 -9.38 8.25 -2.23
N SER A 301 -8.60 8.01 -3.27
CA SER A 301 -7.14 7.96 -3.19
C SER A 301 -6.57 8.63 -4.44
N LEU A 302 -5.52 9.42 -4.24
CA LEU A 302 -4.88 10.22 -5.25
C LEU A 302 -3.37 10.19 -5.00
N SER A 303 -2.63 9.98 -6.06
CA SER A 303 -1.17 9.93 -6.04
C SER A 303 -0.68 10.41 -7.40
N GLY A 304 0.21 11.39 -7.43
CA GLY A 304 0.72 11.90 -8.68
C GLY A 304 1.78 12.97 -8.53
N GLY A 305 2.52 13.19 -9.60
CA GLY A 305 3.67 14.08 -9.60
C GLY A 305 4.51 13.88 -10.84
N GLU A 306 5.77 14.31 -10.77
CA GLU A 306 6.74 14.18 -11.84
C GLU A 306 7.64 12.97 -11.57
N LEU A 307 7.54 11.95 -12.42
CA LEU A 307 8.40 10.78 -12.40
C LEU A 307 9.58 10.98 -13.34
N MET A 308 10.80 10.93 -12.82
CA MET A 308 12.01 11.04 -13.62
C MET A 308 12.36 9.71 -14.28
N LEU A 309 12.41 9.65 -15.60
CA LEU A 309 12.78 8.47 -16.38
C LEU A 309 14.10 8.74 -17.13
N GLY A 310 15.21 8.76 -16.39
CA GLY A 310 16.50 9.18 -16.93
C GLY A 310 16.49 10.67 -17.30
N ASP A 311 16.75 10.99 -18.57
CA ASP A 311 16.80 12.38 -19.07
C ASP A 311 15.42 12.96 -19.45
N THR A 312 14.34 12.20 -19.27
CA THR A 312 12.96 12.69 -19.46
C THR A 312 12.18 12.65 -18.16
N SER A 313 11.12 13.44 -18.07
CA SER A 313 10.15 13.34 -16.99
C SER A 313 8.76 12.98 -17.53
N LEU A 314 7.96 12.34 -16.69
CA LEU A 314 6.58 11.99 -16.96
C LEU A 314 5.72 12.50 -15.82
N THR A 315 4.83 13.45 -16.10
CA THR A 315 3.76 13.81 -15.16
C THR A 315 2.74 12.69 -15.14
N THR A 316 2.59 12.01 -13.99
CA THR A 316 1.66 10.91 -13.83
C THR A 316 0.74 11.17 -12.65
N TRP A 317 -0.52 10.81 -12.80
CA TRP A 317 -1.56 10.92 -11.80
C TRP A 317 -2.44 9.69 -11.83
N PHE A 318 -2.68 9.15 -10.64
CA PHE A 318 -3.66 8.13 -10.36
C PHE A 318 -4.69 8.71 -9.41
N VAL A 319 -5.97 8.58 -9.75
CA VAL A 319 -7.06 9.04 -8.90
C VAL A 319 -8.15 7.99 -8.90
N ALA A 320 -8.69 7.66 -7.74
CA ALA A 320 -9.86 6.82 -7.61
C ALA A 320 -10.86 7.45 -6.65
N TYR A 321 -12.14 7.30 -6.98
CA TYR A 321 -13.26 7.63 -6.11
C TYR A 321 -14.25 6.48 -6.09
N HIS A 322 -14.50 5.96 -4.90
CA HIS A 322 -15.32 4.79 -4.63
C HIS A 322 -16.51 5.20 -3.78
N SER A 323 -17.70 4.76 -4.17
CA SER A 323 -18.95 4.96 -3.43
C SER A 323 -19.95 3.85 -3.78
N PRO A 324 -21.11 3.75 -3.10
CA PRO A 324 -22.13 2.76 -3.46
C PRO A 324 -22.77 3.01 -4.83
N LEU A 325 -22.66 4.24 -5.35
CA LEU A 325 -23.29 4.67 -6.61
C LEU A 325 -22.31 4.74 -7.78
N ILE A 326 -21.05 5.08 -7.50
CA ILE A 326 -20.03 5.37 -8.50
C ILE A 326 -18.72 4.74 -8.05
N LYS A 327 -18.10 4.00 -8.97
CA LYS A 327 -16.69 3.62 -8.91
C LYS A 327 -16.02 4.26 -10.11
N TRP A 328 -15.21 5.27 -9.85
CA TRP A 328 -14.54 6.04 -10.88
C TRP A 328 -13.03 5.99 -10.62
N GLN A 329 -12.29 5.88 -11.71
CA GLN A 329 -10.83 5.83 -11.68
C GLN A 329 -10.28 6.62 -12.86
N PHE A 330 -9.16 7.28 -12.63
CA PHE A 330 -8.35 7.96 -13.61
C PHE A 330 -6.92 7.43 -13.49
N ARG A 331 -6.36 7.04 -14.64
CA ARG A 331 -4.96 6.67 -14.77
C ARG A 331 -4.54 6.80 -16.24
N PRO A 332 -3.27 7.10 -16.54
CA PRO A 332 -2.80 7.33 -17.90
C PRO A 332 -3.10 6.21 -18.90
N THR A 333 -3.28 4.99 -18.38
CA THR A 333 -3.37 3.76 -19.15
C THR A 333 -4.81 3.40 -19.55
N LEU A 334 -5.81 4.16 -19.11
CA LEU A 334 -7.19 3.92 -19.51
C LEU A 334 -7.50 4.57 -20.87
N PRO A 335 -8.29 3.89 -21.73
CA PRO A 335 -8.76 4.47 -22.99
C PRO A 335 -9.43 5.83 -22.79
N GLY A 336 -9.12 6.80 -23.66
CA GLY A 336 -9.70 8.14 -23.63
C GLY A 336 -9.16 9.06 -22.52
N THR A 337 -8.08 8.67 -21.84
CA THR A 337 -7.38 9.54 -20.88
C THR A 337 -6.48 10.53 -21.61
N GLU A 338 -6.68 11.82 -21.37
CA GLU A 338 -5.85 12.89 -21.93
C GLU A 338 -5.12 13.66 -20.83
N TYR A 339 -3.83 13.92 -21.06
CA TYR A 339 -3.01 14.83 -20.28
C TYR A 339 -2.82 16.12 -21.06
N ILE A 340 -3.32 17.23 -20.51
CA ILE A 340 -3.07 18.58 -21.03
C ILE A 340 -2.22 19.29 -19.98
N THR A 341 -0.93 19.39 -20.24
CA THR A 341 0.06 20.04 -19.37
C THR A 341 0.41 21.42 -19.88
#